data_AF-Q8LRP0-F1
#
_entry.id   AF-Q8LRP0-F1
#
_cell.length_a   1.000
_cell.length_b   1.000
_cell.length_c   1.000
_cell.angle_alpha   90.00
_cell.angle_beta   90.00
_cell.angle_gamma   90.00
#
_symmetry.space_group_name_H-M   'P 1'
#
loop_
_entity.id
_entity.type
_entity.pdbx_description
1 polymer ?
#
loop_
_entity_poly.entity_id
_entity_poly.type
_entity_poly.pdbx_seq_one_letter_code
_entity_poly.pdbx_strand_id
1 'polypeptide(L)'
;MVPQNMKEQLALAVRSIQWSYVIFWSESVNQPGGLSWGEGYYNGEIKTRKTSQGVELSSDEIGLQRSEQLRELFRSLKTVDANPQIKRPSAALSPDDLTDTEWYYLVCMSFVFNIGQGLPGRALENGQPIWLIDADSVDCKVFSRALLAK
;
A
#
# COMPACT_ATOMS: atom_id res chain seq x y z
N MET A 1 15.15 -7.16 -6.37
CA MET A 1 15.23 -5.96 -7.22
C MET A 1 13.87 -5.74 -7.85
N VAL A 2 13.31 -4.53 -7.76
CA VAL A 2 11.98 -4.21 -8.33
C VAL A 2 12.13 -4.00 -9.85
N PRO A 3 11.32 -4.64 -10.71
CA PRO A 3 11.40 -4.46 -12.15
C PRO A 3 11.13 -3.02 -12.61
N GLN A 4 11.78 -2.60 -13.69
CA GLN A 4 11.48 -1.32 -14.36
C GLN A 4 10.01 -1.32 -14.83
N ASN A 5 9.30 -0.21 -14.61
CA ASN A 5 7.87 -0.03 -14.94
C ASN A 5 6.88 -0.87 -14.11
N MET A 6 7.30 -1.43 -12.97
CA MET A 6 6.42 -2.24 -12.12
C MET A 6 5.17 -1.47 -11.68
N LYS A 7 5.30 -0.18 -11.40
CA LYS A 7 4.19 0.64 -10.92
C LYS A 7 3.09 0.78 -11.97
N GLU A 8 3.46 1.01 -13.23
CA GLU A 8 2.54 1.09 -14.36
C GLU A 8 1.87 -0.28 -14.62
N GLN A 9 2.63 -1.38 -14.51
CA GLN A 9 2.07 -2.73 -14.65
C GLN A 9 1.05 -3.05 -13.55
N LEU A 10 1.36 -2.69 -12.30
CA LEU A 10 0.44 -2.84 -11.16
C LEU A 10 -0.82 -1.98 -11.35
N ALA A 11 -0.68 -0.76 -11.84
CA ALA A 11 -1.81 0.12 -12.15
C ALA A 11 -2.73 -0.49 -13.21
N LEU A 12 -2.16 -1.00 -14.31
CA LEU A 12 -2.92 -1.67 -15.37
C LEU A 12 -3.65 -2.91 -14.83
N ALA A 13 -2.97 -3.76 -14.07
CA ALA A 13 -3.54 -4.97 -13.50
C ALA A 13 -4.74 -4.67 -12.61
N VAL A 14 -4.57 -3.80 -11.60
CA VAL A 14 -5.63 -3.44 -10.64
C VAL A 14 -6.85 -2.86 -11.33
N ARG A 15 -6.64 -1.96 -12.29
CA ARG A 15 -7.74 -1.28 -12.98
C ARG A 15 -8.53 -2.20 -13.89
N SER A 16 -7.85 -3.13 -14.58
CA SER A 16 -8.52 -4.10 -15.47
C SER A 16 -9.53 -5.00 -14.75
N ILE A 17 -9.34 -5.23 -13.45
CA ILE A 17 -10.21 -6.04 -12.60
C ILE A 17 -10.92 -5.22 -11.51
N GLN A 18 -10.81 -3.88 -11.57
CA GLN A 18 -11.46 -2.93 -10.66
C GLN A 18 -11.19 -3.17 -9.16
N TRP A 19 -9.98 -3.58 -8.80
CA TRP A 19 -9.61 -3.74 -7.39
C TRP A 19 -9.25 -2.40 -6.75
N SER A 20 -9.32 -2.32 -5.42
CA SER A 20 -8.99 -1.10 -4.67
C SER A 20 -7.48 -0.86 -4.56
N TYR A 21 -6.65 -1.91 -4.55
CA TYR A 21 -5.20 -1.75 -4.52
C TYR A 21 -4.49 -3.05 -4.91
N VAL A 22 -3.18 -2.96 -5.12
CA VAL A 22 -2.26 -4.11 -5.15
C VAL A 22 -0.98 -3.76 -4.39
N ILE A 23 -0.37 -4.78 -3.79
CA ILE A 23 0.91 -4.68 -3.10
C ILE A 23 1.81 -5.79 -3.61
N PHE A 24 3.01 -5.42 -4.03
CA PHE A 24 4.09 -6.34 -4.30
C PHE A 24 5.00 -6.43 -3.08
N TRP A 25 5.08 -7.65 -2.54
CA TRP A 25 6.01 -7.99 -1.46
C TRP A 25 7.30 -8.52 -2.06
N SER A 26 8.43 -7.90 -1.73
CA SER A 26 9.75 -8.30 -2.20
C SER A 26 10.62 -8.78 -1.05
N GLU A 27 11.62 -9.61 -1.36
CA GLU A 27 12.66 -10.00 -0.41
C GLU A 27 13.27 -8.76 0.26
N SER A 28 13.31 -8.80 1.59
CA SER A 28 13.81 -7.72 2.43
C SER A 28 15.33 -7.71 2.42
N VAL A 29 15.91 -6.55 2.11
CA VAL A 29 17.37 -6.34 2.17
C VAL A 29 17.87 -6.36 3.62
N ASN A 30 17.03 -5.94 4.57
CA ASN A 30 17.43 -5.78 5.97
C ASN A 30 17.14 -7.02 6.83
N GLN A 31 16.38 -8.00 6.30
CA GLN A 31 15.97 -9.20 7.03
C GLN A 31 15.97 -10.39 6.07
N PRO A 32 17.06 -11.18 6.03
CA PRO A 32 17.11 -12.40 5.22
C PRO A 32 15.94 -13.33 5.54
N GLY A 33 15.26 -13.84 4.51
CA GLY A 33 14.07 -14.67 4.67
C GLY A 33 12.78 -13.91 5.02
N GLY A 34 12.83 -12.58 5.05
CA GLY A 34 11.67 -11.70 5.23
C GLY A 34 11.18 -11.09 3.92
N LEU A 35 9.87 -10.92 3.78
CA LEU A 35 9.21 -10.16 2.73
C LEU A 35 8.78 -8.81 3.27
N SER A 36 9.16 -7.75 2.58
CA SER A 36 8.81 -6.38 2.92
C SER A 36 8.14 -5.69 1.74
N TRP A 37 7.57 -4.51 1.98
CA TRP A 37 6.98 -3.70 0.92
C TRP A 37 8.00 -3.44 -0.20
N GLY A 38 7.69 -3.91 -1.41
CA GLY A 38 8.47 -3.63 -2.61
C GLY A 38 7.88 -2.45 -3.38
N GLU A 39 6.64 -2.62 -3.85
CA GLU A 39 5.90 -1.60 -4.60
C GLU A 39 4.37 -1.79 -4.43
N GLY A 40 3.57 -0.82 -4.85
CA GLY A 40 2.11 -0.96 -4.87
C GLY A 40 1.40 0.11 -5.69
N TYR A 41 0.11 -0.11 -5.90
CA TYR A 41 -0.78 0.85 -6.53
C TYR A 41 -2.12 0.90 -5.79
N TYR A 42 -2.60 2.12 -5.53
CA TYR A 42 -3.87 2.42 -4.89
C TYR A 42 -4.87 2.95 -5.93
N ASN A 43 -6.06 2.37 -5.94
CA ASN A 43 -7.20 2.63 -6.83
C ASN A 43 -8.52 2.69 -6.05
N GLY A 44 -8.45 2.80 -4.72
CA GLY A 44 -9.63 2.83 -3.86
C GLY A 44 -10.28 4.20 -3.79
N GLU A 45 -11.24 4.34 -2.89
CA GLU A 45 -11.92 5.61 -2.67
C GLU A 45 -10.98 6.67 -2.08
N ILE A 46 -10.92 7.82 -2.74
CA ILE A 46 -10.13 8.97 -2.32
C ILE A 46 -11.08 10.04 -1.78
N LYS A 47 -10.80 10.54 -0.57
CA LYS A 47 -11.46 11.75 -0.05
C LYS A 47 -10.99 12.96 -0.87
N THR A 48 -11.66 13.24 -1.97
CA THR A 48 -11.43 14.49 -2.70
C THR A 48 -12.24 15.61 -2.05
N ARG A 49 -11.58 16.57 -1.38
CA ARG A 49 -12.07 17.95 -1.54
C ARG A 49 -11.91 18.23 -3.03
N LYS A 50 -13.00 18.61 -3.71
CA LYS A 50 -12.95 19.03 -5.12
C LYS A 50 -11.87 20.10 -5.29
N THR A 51 -10.67 19.71 -5.71
CA THR A 51 -9.65 20.68 -6.10
C THR A 51 -9.88 20.94 -7.57
N SER A 52 -10.64 22.00 -7.82
CA SER A 52 -10.73 22.66 -9.11
C SER A 52 -9.33 23.18 -9.49
N GLN A 53 -8.51 22.34 -10.11
CA GLN A 53 -7.36 22.77 -10.91
C GLN A 53 -7.51 22.12 -12.28
N GLY A 54 -7.66 22.97 -13.30
CA GLY A 54 -8.17 22.67 -14.64
C GLY A 54 -7.27 21.84 -15.54
N VAL A 55 -6.73 20.73 -15.05
CA VAL A 55 -6.13 19.67 -15.87
C VAL A 55 -6.93 18.40 -15.58
N GLU A 56 -7.66 17.90 -16.57
CA GLU A 56 -8.32 16.59 -16.48
C GLU A 56 -7.23 15.51 -16.50
N LEU A 57 -6.75 15.14 -15.31
CA LEU A 57 -5.89 13.96 -15.16
C LEU A 57 -6.70 12.70 -15.45
N SER A 58 -6.09 11.76 -16.18
CA SER A 58 -6.65 10.43 -16.34
C SER A 58 -6.75 9.71 -14.99
N SER A 59 -7.66 8.74 -14.89
CA SER A 59 -7.78 7.89 -13.69
C SER A 59 -6.44 7.25 -13.29
N ASP A 60 -5.58 6.99 -14.27
CA ASP A 60 -4.26 6.38 -14.13
C ASP A 60 -3.33 7.33 -13.38
N GLU A 61 -3.26 8.58 -13.84
CA GLU A 61 -2.45 9.64 -13.24
C GLU A 61 -2.92 9.95 -11.82
N ILE A 62 -4.24 9.96 -11.57
CA ILE A 62 -4.81 10.19 -10.24
C ILE A 62 -4.38 9.07 -9.27
N GLY A 63 -4.57 7.81 -9.64
CA GLY A 63 -4.19 6.69 -8.78
C GLY A 63 -2.67 6.60 -8.55
N LEU A 64 -1.87 6.89 -9.58
CA LEU A 64 -0.41 6.90 -9.48
C LEU A 64 0.08 8.02 -8.55
N GLN A 65 -0.50 9.21 -8.67
CA GLN A 65 -0.23 10.34 -7.80
C GLN A 65 -0.64 10.04 -6.37
N ARG A 66 -1.83 9.49 -6.15
CA ARG A 66 -2.30 9.16 -4.80
C ARG A 66 -1.45 8.09 -4.15
N SER A 67 -1.02 7.08 -4.91
CA SER A 67 -0.10 6.04 -4.44
C SER A 67 1.23 6.63 -3.96
N GLU A 68 1.79 7.62 -4.67
CA GLU A 68 3.00 8.33 -4.20
C GLU A 68 2.73 9.17 -2.95
N GLN A 69 1.61 9.89 -2.89
CA GLN A 69 1.27 10.70 -1.71
C GLN A 69 1.17 9.83 -0.44
N LEU A 70 0.55 8.65 -0.53
CA LEU A 70 0.48 7.69 0.58
C LEU A 70 1.87 7.15 0.96
N ARG A 71 2.73 6.87 -0.03
CA ARG A 71 4.09 6.41 0.18
C ARG A 71 4.98 7.46 0.82
N GLU A 72 4.88 8.71 0.40
CA GLU A 72 5.59 9.84 0.99
C GLU A 72 5.11 10.10 2.42
N LEU A 73 3.80 10.05 2.65
CA LEU A 73 3.23 10.14 3.99
C LEU A 73 3.77 9.04 4.91
N PHE A 74 3.79 7.78 4.46
CA PHE A 74 4.39 6.68 5.22
C PHE A 74 5.86 6.92 5.55
N ARG A 75 6.67 7.34 4.57
CA ARG A 75 8.09 7.68 4.80
C ARG A 75 8.22 8.77 5.84
N SER A 76 7.43 9.83 5.74
CA SER A 76 7.45 10.95 6.69
C SER A 76 7.16 10.47 8.12
N LEU A 77 6.12 9.65 8.31
CA LEU A 77 5.73 9.09 9.61
C LEU A 77 6.83 8.20 10.18
N LYS A 78 7.48 7.38 9.34
CA LYS A 78 8.60 6.53 9.74
C LYS A 78 9.85 7.33 10.13
N THR A 79 10.08 8.51 9.53
CA THR A 79 11.26 9.35 9.79
C THR A 79 11.11 10.34 10.95
N VAL A 80 9.91 10.53 11.51
CA VAL A 80 9.68 11.46 12.63
C VAL A 80 10.49 11.10 13.89
N ASP A 81 11.02 9.87 13.99
CA ASP A 81 11.98 9.49 15.03
C ASP A 81 13.39 10.12 14.89
N ALA A 82 13.71 10.84 13.79
CA ALA A 82 15.09 11.28 13.52
C ALA A 82 15.33 12.81 13.45
N ASN A 83 14.36 13.67 13.12
CA ASN A 83 14.57 15.14 13.18
C ASN A 83 13.27 15.96 12.95
N PRO A 84 12.82 16.81 13.90
CA PRO A 84 11.59 17.61 13.77
C PRO A 84 11.67 18.82 12.80
N GLN A 85 12.78 19.01 12.07
CA GLN A 85 13.05 20.20 11.25
C GLN A 85 12.69 20.06 9.75
N ILE A 86 12.26 18.89 9.28
CA ILE A 86 11.80 18.74 7.89
C ILE A 86 10.38 19.28 7.80
N LYS A 87 10.25 20.55 7.40
CA LYS A 87 8.96 21.19 7.12
C LYS A 87 8.21 20.36 6.08
N ARG A 88 7.12 19.72 6.50
CA ARG A 88 6.17 19.05 5.59
C ARG A 88 5.73 20.07 4.53
N PRO A 89 5.74 19.74 3.23
CA PRO A 89 5.15 20.60 2.22
C PRO A 89 3.72 20.98 2.63
N SER A 90 3.34 22.25 2.47
CA SER A 90 2.00 22.73 2.87
C SER A 90 0.84 22.04 2.12
N ALA A 91 1.14 21.27 1.07
CA ALA A 91 0.20 20.47 0.28
C ALA A 91 0.34 18.95 0.54
N ALA A 92 1.12 18.55 1.55
CA ALA A 92 1.30 17.15 1.92
C ALA A 92 0.03 16.60 2.57
N LEU A 93 -0.32 15.36 2.19
CA LEU A 93 -1.46 14.64 2.71
C LEU A 93 -1.35 14.46 4.24
N SER A 94 -2.39 14.86 5.00
CA SER A 94 -2.46 14.61 6.45
C SER A 94 -3.02 13.21 6.73
N PRO A 95 -2.59 12.52 7.81
CA PRO A 95 -3.28 11.33 8.31
C PRO A 95 -4.79 11.51 8.47
N ASP A 96 -5.25 12.68 8.92
CA ASP A 96 -6.67 12.98 9.15
C ASP A 96 -7.49 13.09 7.85
N ASP A 97 -6.82 13.30 6.71
CA ASP A 97 -7.46 13.43 5.40
C ASP A 97 -7.66 12.08 4.70
N LEU A 98 -7.24 10.97 5.30
CA LEU A 98 -7.33 9.64 4.70
C LEU A 98 -8.73 9.02 4.86
N THR A 99 -9.16 8.24 3.87
CA THR A 99 -10.19 7.21 4.08
C THR A 99 -9.63 6.03 4.87
N ASP A 100 -10.51 5.20 5.43
CA ASP A 100 -10.09 3.99 6.14
C ASP A 100 -9.30 3.05 5.21
N THR A 101 -9.72 2.93 3.95
CA THR A 101 -9.03 2.14 2.92
C THR A 101 -7.65 2.70 2.58
N GLU A 102 -7.49 4.03 2.53
CA GLU A 102 -6.19 4.69 2.35
C GLU A 102 -5.27 4.46 3.54
N TRP A 103 -5.80 4.60 4.76
CA TRP A 103 -5.06 4.33 5.99
C TRP A 103 -4.60 2.87 6.04
N TYR A 104 -5.49 1.93 5.73
CA TYR A 104 -5.17 0.50 5.66
C TYR A 104 -4.04 0.21 4.67
N TYR A 105 -4.12 0.74 3.45
CA TYR A 105 -3.08 0.59 2.43
C TYR A 105 -1.74 1.18 2.89
N LEU A 106 -1.77 2.36 3.51
CA LEU A 106 -0.58 3.02 4.05
C LEU A 106 0.08 2.18 5.15
N VAL A 107 -0.70 1.68 6.11
CA VAL A 107 -0.20 0.87 7.23
C VAL A 107 0.39 -0.45 6.72
N CYS A 108 -0.11 -1.01 5.61
CA CYS A 108 0.48 -2.19 4.97
C CYS A 108 1.97 -2.01 4.64
N MET A 109 2.43 -0.80 4.33
CA MET A 109 3.85 -0.53 4.02
C MET A 109 4.81 -0.80 5.20
N SER A 110 4.27 -0.89 6.43
CA SER A 110 5.05 -1.19 7.63
C SER A 110 5.31 -2.69 7.87
N PHE A 111 4.55 -3.58 7.21
CA PHE A 111 4.59 -4.99 7.51
C PHE A 111 5.83 -5.67 6.92
N VAL A 112 6.30 -6.67 7.67
CA VAL A 112 7.28 -7.66 7.21
C VAL A 112 6.73 -9.05 7.51
N PHE A 113 6.90 -9.98 6.59
CA PHE A 113 6.45 -11.36 6.71
C PHE A 113 7.63 -12.30 6.51
N ASN A 114 7.97 -13.13 7.50
CA ASN A 114 8.88 -14.25 7.23
C ASN A 114 8.21 -15.28 6.31
N ILE A 115 9.01 -16.13 5.67
CA ILE A 115 8.50 -17.31 4.95
C ILE A 115 7.58 -18.12 5.89
N GLY A 116 6.42 -18.54 5.39
CA GLY A 116 5.39 -19.26 6.15
C GLY A 116 4.50 -18.38 7.07
N GLN A 117 4.77 -17.09 7.20
CA GLN A 117 3.99 -16.17 8.05
C GLN A 117 3.00 -15.31 7.26
N GLY A 118 1.79 -15.16 7.81
CA GLY A 118 0.71 -14.43 7.18
C GLY A 118 0.40 -14.95 5.77
N LEU A 119 -0.38 -14.19 5.00
CA LEU A 119 -0.71 -14.59 3.63
C LEU A 119 0.48 -14.50 2.67
N PRO A 120 1.28 -13.41 2.64
CA PRO A 120 2.40 -13.30 1.71
C PRO A 120 3.47 -14.37 1.93
N GLY A 121 3.84 -14.62 3.20
CA GLY A 121 4.86 -15.61 3.54
C GLY A 121 4.43 -17.04 3.24
N ARG A 122 3.15 -17.39 3.50
CA ARG A 122 2.60 -18.72 3.17
C ARG A 122 2.42 -18.94 1.67
N ALA A 123 2.02 -17.90 0.93
CA ALA A 123 1.90 -18.00 -0.52
C ALA A 123 3.28 -18.27 -1.16
N LEU A 124 4.33 -17.59 -0.66
CA LEU A 124 5.69 -17.82 -1.10
C LEU A 124 6.21 -19.21 -0.72
N GLU A 125 6.02 -19.64 0.53
CA GLU A 125 6.47 -20.95 1.03
C GLU A 125 5.85 -22.11 0.25
N ASN A 126 4.55 -22.04 -0.02
CA ASN A 126 3.82 -23.11 -0.72
C ASN A 126 3.92 -23.00 -2.24
N GLY A 127 4.33 -21.85 -2.79
CA GLY A 127 4.32 -21.58 -4.23
C GLY A 127 2.92 -21.61 -4.85
N GLN A 128 1.88 -21.30 -4.08
CA GLN A 128 0.47 -21.36 -4.50
C GLN A 128 -0.26 -20.06 -4.19
N PRO A 129 -1.22 -19.64 -5.05
CA PRO A 129 -2.06 -18.50 -4.77
C PRO A 129 -2.99 -18.80 -3.59
N ILE A 130 -3.20 -17.80 -2.73
CA ILE A 130 -4.15 -17.87 -1.62
C ILE A 130 -5.24 -16.82 -1.88
N TRP A 131 -6.50 -17.26 -1.90
CA TRP A 131 -7.66 -16.40 -2.09
C TRP A 131 -8.52 -16.40 -0.83
N LEU A 132 -8.90 -15.20 -0.37
CA LEU A 132 -9.81 -15.04 0.76
C LEU A 132 -10.99 -14.17 0.34
N ILE A 133 -12.17 -14.56 0.81
CA ILE A 133 -13.42 -13.80 0.73
C ILE A 133 -13.85 -13.56 2.17
N ASP A 134 -14.47 -12.41 2.45
CA ASP A 134 -14.89 -12.01 3.80
C ASP A 134 -13.72 -12.04 4.81
N ALA A 135 -12.59 -11.45 4.41
CA ALA A 135 -11.33 -11.50 5.16
C ALA A 135 -11.40 -10.85 6.55
N ASP A 136 -12.41 -10.02 6.79
CA ASP A 136 -12.75 -9.43 8.09
C ASP A 136 -13.27 -10.49 9.10
N SER A 137 -13.80 -11.60 8.60
CA SER A 137 -14.27 -12.73 9.41
C SER A 137 -13.18 -13.78 9.71
N VAL A 138 -12.00 -13.65 9.09
CA VAL A 138 -10.89 -14.59 9.22
C VAL A 138 -10.10 -14.35 10.51
N ASP A 139 -9.67 -15.44 11.17
CA ASP A 139 -8.82 -15.37 12.37
C ASP A 139 -7.56 -14.52 12.11
N CYS A 140 -7.28 -13.58 13.00
CA CYS A 140 -6.12 -12.68 12.91
C CYS A 140 -4.78 -13.44 12.93
N LYS A 141 -4.74 -14.69 13.40
CA LYS A 141 -3.58 -15.59 13.29
C LYS A 141 -3.29 -16.01 11.84
N VAL A 142 -4.32 -16.05 10.99
CA VAL A 142 -4.20 -16.38 9.56
C VAL A 142 -3.97 -15.11 8.75
N PHE A 143 -4.72 -14.05 9.05
CA PHE A 143 -4.59 -12.76 8.41
C PHE A 143 -4.33 -11.68 9.47
N SER A 144 -3.04 -11.42 9.75
CA SER A 144 -2.63 -10.43 10.76
C SER A 144 -3.13 -9.01 10.51
N ARG A 145 -3.55 -8.73 9.28
CA ARG A 145 -4.12 -7.44 8.85
C ARG A 145 -5.65 -7.42 8.88
N ALA A 146 -6.33 -8.52 9.21
CA ALA A 146 -7.80 -8.61 9.24
C ALA A 146 -8.44 -7.53 10.10
N LEU A 147 -7.83 -7.23 11.26
CA LEU A 147 -8.34 -6.23 12.20
C LEU A 147 -8.20 -4.80 11.69
N LEU A 148 -7.25 -4.53 10.79
CA LEU A 148 -7.10 -3.22 10.17
C LEU A 148 -8.06 -3.04 8.97
N ALA A 149 -8.61 -4.14 8.44
CA ALA A 149 -9.48 -4.16 7.27
C ALA A 149 -10.98 -4.13 7.63
N LYS A 150 -11.32 -3.96 8.92
CA LYS A 150 -12.70 -3.89 9.43
C LYS A 150 -13.25 -2.47 9.44
#